data_AF-A0AA86MZ50-F1
#
_entry.id   AF-A0AA86MZ50-F1
#
_cell.length_a   1.000
_cell.length_b   1.000
_cell.length_c   1.000
_cell.angle_alpha   90.00
_cell.angle_beta   90.00
_cell.angle_gamma   90.00
#
_symmetry.space_group_name_H-M   'P 1'
#
loop_
_entity.id
_entity.type
_entity.pdbx_description
1 polymer ?
#
loop_
_entity_poly.entity_id
_entity_poly.type
_entity_poly.pdbx_seq_one_letter_code
_entity_poly.pdbx_strand_id
1 'polypeptide(L)'
;MEDGLKPFSIIRLAEGKAMARKYLHMTMTESVRRAQQQYYGHAATITDVHERDPLSDAEAQFIADRDSFYLGSVSETGWPYVQHRGGPKGFLKVLDPATLAFADYRGNRQLLSTGNLFANDQVALFLMDYKNRERLKILGHARVEDVRDHSALAVRLTQGDSQPKAERIVIIEVVSYDWNCPKYITPRYSIDEVEELVGPLKSRIAELEAQLRSAQD
;
A
#
# COMPACT_ATOMS: atom_id res chain seq x y z
N MET A 1 -7.08 -30.94 -23.38
CA MET A 1 -6.42 -29.68 -23.77
C MET A 1 -7.51 -28.75 -24.28
N GLU A 2 -8.13 -28.02 -23.37
CA GLU A 2 -9.07 -26.93 -23.64
C GLU A 2 -9.26 -26.25 -22.28
N ASP A 3 -8.26 -25.46 -21.86
CA ASP A 3 -8.45 -24.53 -20.76
C ASP A 3 -8.83 -23.19 -21.43
N GLY A 4 -10.11 -23.08 -21.76
CA GLY A 4 -10.68 -21.85 -22.31
C GLY A 4 -10.48 -20.74 -21.30
N LEU A 5 -9.52 -19.85 -21.56
CA LEU A 5 -9.39 -18.59 -20.83
C LEU A 5 -10.75 -17.90 -20.87
N LYS A 6 -11.42 -17.88 -19.72
CA LYS A 6 -12.62 -17.06 -19.53
C LYS A 6 -12.25 -15.61 -19.87
N PRO A 7 -13.08 -14.89 -20.64
CA PRO A 7 -12.86 -13.49 -20.94
C PRO A 7 -12.68 -12.76 -19.61
N PHE A 8 -11.64 -11.93 -19.47
CA PHE A 8 -11.24 -11.16 -18.28
C PHE A 8 -12.43 -11.02 -17.31
N SER A 9 -12.62 -12.04 -16.48
CA SER A 9 -13.61 -11.95 -15.42
C SER A 9 -12.99 -10.93 -14.50
N ILE A 10 -13.58 -9.74 -14.44
CA ILE A 10 -13.35 -8.81 -13.33
C ILE A 10 -13.40 -9.71 -12.11
N ILE A 11 -12.23 -9.94 -11.51
CA ILE A 11 -12.14 -10.81 -10.35
C ILE A 11 -13.03 -10.11 -9.36
N ARG A 12 -14.16 -10.73 -8.99
CA ARG A 12 -14.98 -10.24 -7.89
C ARG A 12 -14.03 -10.17 -6.70
N LEU A 13 -13.62 -8.96 -6.37
CA LEU A 13 -12.92 -8.70 -5.12
C LEU A 13 -13.89 -9.09 -4.00
N ALA A 14 -13.34 -9.42 -2.83
CA ALA A 14 -14.16 -9.69 -1.65
C ALA A 14 -15.16 -8.53 -1.40
N GLU A 15 -16.29 -8.86 -0.76
CA GLU A 15 -17.42 -7.95 -0.55
C GLU A 15 -16.97 -6.54 -0.12
N GLY A 16 -17.41 -5.51 -0.85
CA GLY A 16 -17.13 -4.10 -0.56
C GLY A 16 -15.98 -3.44 -1.34
N LYS A 17 -15.16 -4.19 -2.07
CA LYS A 17 -14.05 -3.62 -2.87
C LYS A 17 -14.41 -3.56 -4.34
N ALA A 18 -14.43 -2.37 -4.93
CA ALA A 18 -14.64 -2.18 -6.37
C ALA A 18 -13.30 -1.93 -7.08
N MET A 19 -13.16 -2.46 -8.31
CA MET A 19 -12.06 -2.05 -9.19
C MET A 19 -12.31 -0.62 -9.64
N ALA A 20 -11.34 0.25 -9.42
CA ALA A 20 -11.49 1.66 -9.71
C ALA A 20 -11.29 1.92 -11.22
N ARG A 21 -12.30 2.52 -11.86
CA ARG A 21 -12.36 2.62 -13.33
C ARG A 21 -11.36 3.62 -13.88
N LYS A 22 -11.09 4.71 -13.16
CA LYS A 22 -10.07 5.70 -13.55
C LYS A 22 -8.69 5.07 -13.56
N TYR A 23 -8.37 4.21 -12.59
CA TYR A 23 -7.07 3.51 -12.53
C TYR A 23 -6.86 2.67 -13.78
N LEU A 24 -7.83 1.81 -14.11
CA LEU A 24 -7.75 0.96 -15.29
C LEU A 24 -7.69 1.80 -16.56
N HIS A 25 -8.49 2.86 -16.68
CA HIS A 25 -8.44 3.76 -17.83
C HIS A 25 -7.05 4.40 -18.02
N MET A 26 -6.42 4.86 -16.94
CA MET A 26 -5.10 5.48 -16.99
C MET A 26 -3.99 4.49 -17.32
N THR A 27 -4.07 3.28 -16.78
CA THR A 27 -3.02 2.26 -16.92
C THR A 27 -3.16 1.39 -18.18
N MET A 28 -4.38 1.24 -18.72
CA MET A 28 -4.63 0.55 -19.98
C MET A 28 -4.31 1.46 -21.17
N THR A 29 -3.03 1.85 -21.30
CA THR A 29 -2.53 2.69 -22.39
C THR A 29 -2.62 1.96 -23.73
N GLU A 30 -2.39 2.69 -24.83
CA GLU A 30 -2.37 2.10 -26.16
C GLU A 30 -1.36 0.95 -26.29
N SER A 31 -0.16 1.08 -25.71
CA SER A 31 0.83 0.00 -25.71
C SER A 31 0.37 -1.22 -24.91
N VAL A 32 -0.32 -1.02 -23.78
CA VAL A 32 -0.91 -2.11 -22.99
C VAL A 32 -2.03 -2.82 -23.77
N ARG A 33 -2.91 -2.07 -24.44
CA ARG A 33 -3.97 -2.67 -25.28
C ARG A 33 -3.40 -3.45 -26.45
N ARG A 34 -2.36 -2.94 -27.11
CA ARG A 34 -1.63 -3.67 -28.17
C ARG A 34 -1.05 -4.97 -27.64
N ALA A 35 -0.44 -4.96 -26.44
CA ALA A 35 0.04 -6.18 -25.81
C ALA A 35 -1.12 -7.16 -25.52
N GLN A 36 -2.25 -6.70 -25.00
CA GLN A 36 -3.42 -7.57 -24.78
C GLN A 36 -3.92 -8.19 -26.09
N GLN A 37 -4.03 -7.40 -27.15
CA GLN A 37 -4.42 -7.88 -28.47
C GLN A 37 -3.43 -8.93 -28.99
N GLN A 38 -2.13 -8.70 -28.82
CA GLN A 38 -1.08 -9.62 -29.26
C GLN A 38 -1.10 -10.96 -28.52
N TYR A 39 -1.23 -10.95 -27.19
CA TYR A 39 -1.11 -12.15 -26.37
C TYR A 39 -2.44 -12.89 -26.14
N TYR A 40 -3.57 -12.20 -26.22
CA TYR A 40 -4.89 -12.75 -25.89
C TYR A 40 -5.93 -12.58 -26.99
N GLY A 41 -5.60 -11.92 -28.12
CA GLY A 41 -6.51 -11.75 -29.25
C GLY A 41 -7.62 -10.72 -29.03
N HIS A 42 -7.66 -10.07 -27.87
CA HIS A 42 -8.62 -9.02 -27.54
C HIS A 42 -8.01 -8.01 -26.57
N ALA A 43 -8.51 -6.78 -26.56
CA ALA A 43 -8.13 -5.74 -25.60
C ALA A 43 -9.31 -5.34 -24.71
N ALA A 44 -9.03 -5.00 -23.45
CA ALA A 44 -10.06 -4.54 -22.53
C ALA A 44 -10.54 -3.13 -22.92
N THR A 45 -11.85 -2.91 -22.89
CA THR A 45 -12.47 -1.59 -23.06
C THR A 45 -12.97 -1.11 -21.71
N ILE A 46 -12.49 0.05 -21.27
CA ILE A 46 -12.92 0.69 -20.03
C ILE A 46 -13.91 1.81 -20.40
N THR A 47 -15.13 1.72 -19.90
CA THR A 47 -16.21 2.70 -20.08
C THR A 47 -16.63 3.27 -18.73
N ASP A 48 -17.43 4.34 -18.74
CA ASP A 48 -17.98 4.97 -17.52
C ASP A 48 -16.88 5.41 -16.54
N VAL A 49 -15.94 6.21 -17.05
CA VAL A 49 -14.75 6.64 -16.31
C VAL A 49 -15.04 7.98 -15.63
N HIS A 50 -14.99 7.98 -14.31
CA HIS A 50 -15.05 9.20 -13.51
C HIS A 50 -13.72 9.99 -13.57
N GLU A 51 -13.74 11.25 -13.14
CA GLU A 51 -12.52 12.08 -13.11
C GLU A 51 -11.47 11.50 -12.15
N ARG A 52 -11.90 11.03 -10.98
CA ARG A 52 -11.12 10.39 -9.92
C ARG A 52 -11.90 9.23 -9.32
N ASP A 53 -11.20 8.31 -8.67
CA ASP A 53 -11.83 7.30 -7.81
C ASP A 53 -11.51 7.63 -6.33
N PRO A 54 -12.48 8.17 -5.57
CA PRO A 54 -12.27 8.52 -4.17
C PRO A 54 -12.08 7.25 -3.31
N LEU A 55 -11.19 7.33 -2.33
CA LEU A 55 -10.98 6.27 -1.34
C LEU A 55 -12.26 6.10 -0.51
N SER A 56 -12.74 4.87 -0.43
CA SER A 56 -13.83 4.50 0.47
C SER A 56 -13.29 4.13 1.86
N ASP A 57 -14.20 3.84 2.78
CA ASP A 57 -13.86 3.33 4.11
C ASP A 57 -13.02 2.04 4.05
N ALA A 58 -13.21 1.21 3.02
CA ALA A 58 -12.44 -0.01 2.84
C ALA A 58 -10.96 0.27 2.54
N GLU A 59 -10.66 1.23 1.66
CA GLU A 59 -9.29 1.65 1.39
C GLU A 59 -8.70 2.39 2.60
N ALA A 60 -9.50 3.24 3.26
CA ALA A 60 -9.03 3.98 4.42
C ALA A 60 -8.64 3.05 5.57
N GLN A 61 -9.47 2.04 5.87
CA GLN A 61 -9.17 1.02 6.87
C GLN A 61 -7.94 0.20 6.48
N PHE A 62 -7.85 -0.22 5.21
CA PHE A 62 -6.69 -0.98 4.74
C PHE A 62 -5.40 -0.19 4.87
N ILE A 63 -5.39 1.11 4.53
CA ILE A 63 -4.23 2.00 4.67
C ILE A 63 -3.87 2.18 6.14
N ALA A 64 -4.86 2.42 7.01
CA ALA A 64 -4.65 2.56 8.45
C ALA A 64 -4.05 1.30 9.09
N ASP A 65 -4.28 0.13 8.49
CA ASP A 65 -3.73 -1.13 8.97
C ASP A 65 -2.29 -1.43 8.52
N ARG A 66 -1.66 -0.55 7.73
CA ARG A 66 -0.29 -0.74 7.24
C ARG A 66 0.73 0.01 8.09
N ASP A 67 1.85 -0.66 8.33
CA ASP A 67 3.07 -0.11 8.91
C ASP A 67 4.12 0.22 7.84
N SER A 68 3.86 -0.13 6.58
CA SER A 68 4.78 0.05 5.48
C SER A 68 4.09 0.14 4.12
N PHE A 69 4.76 0.82 3.18
CA PHE A 69 4.41 0.84 1.77
C PHE A 69 5.64 1.13 0.89
N TYR A 70 5.52 0.90 -0.41
CA TYR A 70 6.53 1.31 -1.38
C TYR A 70 6.04 2.54 -2.14
N LEU A 71 6.92 3.54 -2.26
CA LEU A 71 6.68 4.75 -3.02
C LEU A 71 7.50 4.73 -4.31
N GLY A 72 6.82 4.68 -5.44
CA GLY A 72 7.35 4.95 -6.77
C GLY A 72 7.30 6.44 -7.08
N SER A 73 8.40 6.98 -7.60
CA SER A 73 8.55 8.33 -8.13
C SER A 73 9.37 8.25 -9.43
N VAL A 74 9.43 9.32 -10.21
CA VAL A 74 10.19 9.35 -11.46
C VAL A 74 11.26 10.42 -11.37
N SER A 75 12.52 10.06 -11.64
CA SER A 75 13.60 11.05 -11.69
C SER A 75 13.43 11.99 -12.88
N GLU A 76 14.08 13.15 -12.83
CA GLU A 76 14.12 14.09 -13.95
C GLU A 76 14.73 13.48 -15.23
N THR A 77 15.58 12.46 -15.06
CA THR A 77 16.13 11.66 -16.16
C THR A 77 15.18 10.59 -16.71
N GLY A 78 13.95 10.51 -16.21
CA GLY A 78 12.91 9.58 -16.67
C GLY A 78 13.01 8.16 -16.09
N TRP A 79 13.93 7.89 -15.16
CA TRP A 79 14.04 6.58 -14.52
C TRP A 79 13.01 6.44 -13.39
N PRO A 80 12.26 5.32 -13.33
CA PRO A 80 11.45 5.02 -12.16
C PRO A 80 12.33 4.70 -10.96
N TYR A 81 11.99 5.26 -9.81
CA TYR A 81 12.66 5.05 -8.55
C TYR A 81 11.65 4.59 -7.50
N VAL A 82 11.97 3.51 -6.80
CA VAL A 82 11.11 2.92 -5.77
C VAL A 82 11.83 2.94 -4.43
N GLN A 83 11.13 3.41 -3.39
CA GLN A 83 11.65 3.47 -2.03
C GLN A 83 10.62 2.87 -1.05
N HIS A 84 11.09 1.99 -0.17
CA HIS A 84 10.30 1.52 0.97
C HIS A 84 10.14 2.65 1.99
N ARG A 85 8.92 2.85 2.49
CA ARG A 85 8.53 3.76 3.56
C ARG A 85 7.90 2.93 4.67
N GLY A 86 8.43 3.03 5.88
CA GLY A 86 7.93 2.32 7.05
C GLY A 86 7.76 3.25 8.24
N GLY A 87 6.85 2.90 9.13
CA GLY A 87 6.55 3.63 10.36
C GLY A 87 5.58 2.84 11.24
N PRO A 88 5.07 3.45 12.33
CA PRO A 88 4.01 2.84 13.12
C PRO A 88 2.79 2.47 12.27
N LYS A 89 2.01 1.49 12.71
CA LYS A 89 0.76 1.11 12.04
C LYS A 89 -0.14 2.35 11.85
N GLY A 90 -0.53 2.62 10.61
CA GLY A 90 -1.32 3.79 10.23
C GLY A 90 -0.53 5.09 10.18
N PHE A 91 0.79 5.06 9.98
CA PHE A 91 1.60 6.28 9.79
C PHE A 91 1.25 7.03 8.49
N LEU A 92 0.79 6.31 7.45
CA LEU A 92 0.14 6.91 6.30
C LEU A 92 -1.31 7.23 6.68
N LYS A 93 -1.62 8.52 6.79
CA LYS A 93 -2.95 8.99 7.17
C LYS A 93 -3.78 9.29 5.93
N VAL A 94 -5.04 8.83 5.96
CA VAL A 94 -6.09 9.35 5.07
C VAL A 94 -6.64 10.62 5.71
N LEU A 95 -6.47 11.77 5.04
CA LEU A 95 -6.98 13.05 5.52
C LEU A 95 -8.43 13.27 5.09
N ASP A 96 -8.76 12.82 3.89
CA ASP A 96 -10.09 12.83 3.27
C ASP A 96 -10.11 11.80 2.10
N PRO A 97 -11.26 11.55 1.44
CA PRO A 97 -11.35 10.55 0.36
C PRO A 97 -10.42 10.75 -0.84
N ALA A 98 -9.75 11.90 -0.97
CA ALA A 98 -8.84 12.20 -2.07
C ALA A 98 -7.42 12.59 -1.60
N THR A 99 -7.13 12.57 -0.30
CA THR A 99 -5.86 13.08 0.22
C THR A 99 -5.26 12.14 1.25
N LEU A 100 -4.00 11.77 1.02
CA LEU A 100 -3.15 11.06 1.98
C LEU A 100 -2.03 11.97 2.47
N ALA A 101 -1.51 11.71 3.65
CA ALA A 101 -0.29 12.35 4.12
C ALA A 101 0.51 11.47 5.08
N PHE A 102 1.83 11.64 5.09
CA PHE A 102 2.70 11.02 6.08
C PHE A 102 3.85 11.95 6.47
N ALA A 103 4.36 11.78 7.68
CA ALA A 103 5.54 12.48 8.16
C ALA A 103 6.81 11.84 7.59
N ASP A 104 7.71 12.66 7.04
CA ASP A 104 9.04 12.23 6.58
C ASP A 104 10.08 12.58 7.66
N TYR A 105 10.62 11.53 8.25
CA TYR A 105 11.63 11.62 9.31
C TYR A 105 13.03 11.73 8.74
N ARG A 106 13.97 12.15 9.58
CA ARG A 106 15.39 12.18 9.22
C ARG A 106 15.92 10.79 8.89
N GLY A 107 16.14 10.54 7.60
CA GLY A 107 16.76 9.31 7.10
C GLY A 107 18.23 9.46 6.73
N ASN A 108 18.65 8.72 5.69
CA ASN A 108 20.02 8.74 5.12
C ASN A 108 20.38 10.03 4.35
N ARG A 109 19.46 11.02 4.30
CA ARG A 109 19.62 12.34 3.67
C ARG A 109 19.89 12.34 2.16
N GLN A 110 19.65 11.24 1.46
CA GLN A 110 19.79 11.21 0.00
C GLN A 110 18.70 12.03 -0.73
N LEU A 111 17.52 12.19 -0.10
CA LEU A 111 16.41 13.00 -0.61
C LEU A 111 15.96 12.67 -2.05
N LEU A 112 16.20 11.44 -2.52
CA LEU A 112 15.92 11.04 -3.91
C LEU A 112 14.44 11.20 -4.27
N SER A 113 13.53 10.63 -3.48
CA SER A 113 12.09 10.85 -3.73
C SER A 113 11.73 12.33 -3.64
N THR A 114 12.25 13.06 -2.65
CA THR A 114 11.96 14.50 -2.49
C THR A 114 12.39 15.32 -3.71
N GLY A 115 13.61 15.10 -4.20
CA GLY A 115 14.10 15.77 -5.41
C GLY A 115 13.29 15.39 -6.65
N ASN A 116 12.97 14.09 -6.80
CA ASN A 116 12.10 13.63 -7.89
C ASN A 116 10.75 14.35 -7.89
N LEU A 117 10.12 14.52 -6.71
CA LEU A 117 8.82 15.19 -6.57
C LEU A 117 8.82 16.67 -6.95
N PHE A 118 9.98 17.34 -6.90
CA PHE A 118 10.09 18.73 -7.38
C PHE A 118 10.09 18.82 -8.90
N ALA A 119 10.57 17.78 -9.60
CA ALA A 119 10.59 17.73 -11.07
C ALA A 119 9.34 17.05 -11.65
N ASN A 120 8.80 16.04 -10.96
CA ASN A 120 7.64 15.27 -11.37
C ASN A 120 6.87 14.80 -10.13
N ASP A 121 5.68 15.36 -9.94
CA ASP A 121 4.84 15.09 -8.78
C ASP A 121 4.10 13.74 -8.85
N GLN A 122 4.16 13.02 -9.96
CA GLN A 122 3.44 11.76 -10.14
C GLN A 122 4.08 10.66 -9.30
N VAL A 123 3.25 10.00 -8.48
CA VAL A 123 3.65 8.88 -7.64
C VAL A 123 2.75 7.66 -7.81
N ALA A 124 3.35 6.50 -7.53
CA ALA A 124 2.63 5.25 -7.34
C ALA A 124 2.92 4.72 -5.94
N LEU A 125 1.88 4.44 -5.15
CA LEU A 125 2.03 3.74 -3.87
C LEU A 125 1.65 2.27 -4.05
N PHE A 126 2.38 1.40 -3.38
CA PHE A 126 2.12 -0.03 -3.36
C PHE A 126 2.10 -0.51 -1.91
N LEU A 127 0.91 -0.86 -1.42
CA LEU A 127 0.66 -1.29 -0.05
C LEU A 127 0.35 -2.78 -0.04
N MET A 128 1.05 -3.52 0.81
CA MET A 128 0.93 -4.98 0.90
C MET A 128 0.32 -5.41 2.23
N ASP A 129 -0.59 -6.38 2.16
CA ASP A 129 -0.99 -7.22 3.28
C ASP A 129 -0.69 -8.67 2.90
N TYR A 130 0.48 -9.17 3.32
CA TYR A 130 0.91 -10.51 2.97
C TYR A 130 0.03 -11.59 3.59
N LYS A 131 -0.36 -11.41 4.85
CA LYS A 131 -1.20 -12.36 5.60
C LYS A 131 -2.54 -12.58 4.91
N ASN A 132 -3.23 -11.51 4.56
CA ASN A 132 -4.52 -11.58 3.89
C ASN A 132 -4.41 -11.74 2.36
N ARG A 133 -3.18 -11.69 1.82
CA ARG A 133 -2.87 -11.75 0.39
C ARG A 133 -3.54 -10.64 -0.40
N GLU A 134 -3.59 -9.46 0.17
CA GLU A 134 -4.18 -8.28 -0.44
C GLU A 134 -3.11 -7.26 -0.79
N ARG A 135 -3.38 -6.49 -1.86
CA ARG A 135 -2.52 -5.37 -2.22
C ARG A 135 -3.34 -4.25 -2.81
N LEU A 136 -3.03 -3.04 -2.36
CA LEU A 136 -3.62 -1.80 -2.85
C LEU A 136 -2.55 -1.01 -3.60
N LYS A 137 -2.84 -0.64 -4.84
CA LYS A 137 -2.04 0.28 -5.65
C LYS A 137 -2.74 1.62 -5.67
N ILE A 138 -2.01 2.72 -5.55
CA ILE A 138 -2.60 4.07 -5.60
C ILE A 138 -1.76 4.90 -6.57
N LEU A 139 -2.40 5.66 -7.45
CA LEU A 139 -1.77 6.69 -8.26
C LEU A 139 -2.18 8.06 -7.73
N GLY A 140 -1.22 8.97 -7.64
CA GLY A 140 -1.49 10.32 -7.13
C GLY A 140 -0.42 11.33 -7.51
N HIS A 141 -0.64 12.56 -7.07
CA HIS A 141 0.32 13.66 -7.15
C HIS A 141 0.82 13.97 -5.74
N ALA A 142 2.13 13.91 -5.53
CA ALA A 142 2.74 14.15 -4.23
C ALA A 142 3.56 15.43 -4.20
N ARG A 143 3.46 16.16 -3.10
CA ARG A 143 4.30 17.32 -2.80
C ARG A 143 4.93 17.19 -1.43
N VAL A 144 6.04 17.87 -1.26
CA VAL A 144 6.80 17.90 -0.01
C VAL A 144 6.67 19.28 0.61
N GLU A 145 6.23 19.31 1.85
CA GLU A 145 5.98 20.51 2.64
C GLU A 145 6.93 20.55 3.83
N ASP A 146 7.34 21.75 4.25
CA ASP A 146 8.15 21.92 5.45
C ASP A 146 7.27 21.78 6.70
N VAL A 147 7.76 21.03 7.69
CA VAL A 147 7.03 20.79 8.94
C VAL A 147 6.74 22.09 9.72
N ARG A 148 7.58 23.12 9.54
CA ARG A 148 7.47 24.41 10.24
C ARG A 148 6.25 25.19 9.77
N ASP A 149 5.91 25.09 8.49
CA ASP A 149 4.79 25.80 7.88
C ASP A 149 3.46 25.05 8.08
N HIS A 150 3.52 23.76 8.44
CA HIS A 150 2.36 22.86 8.59
C HIS A 150 2.30 22.19 9.97
N SER A 151 2.65 22.91 11.02
CA SER A 151 2.81 22.37 12.38
C SER A 151 1.57 21.61 12.92
N ALA A 152 0.36 22.08 12.65
CA ALA A 152 -0.87 21.41 13.05
C ALA A 152 -1.05 20.04 12.35
N LEU A 153 -0.72 19.95 11.05
CA LEU A 153 -0.75 18.70 10.32
C LEU A 153 0.38 17.78 10.81
N ALA A 154 1.58 18.32 11.07
CA ALA A 154 2.69 17.56 11.62
C ALA A 154 2.31 16.83 12.90
N VAL A 155 1.68 17.52 13.86
CA VAL A 155 1.22 16.92 15.13
C VAL A 155 0.23 15.78 14.91
N ARG A 156 -0.70 15.94 13.95
CA ARG A 156 -1.66 14.88 13.58
C ARG A 156 -0.96 13.66 13.00
N LEU A 157 0.06 13.87 12.16
CA LEU A 157 0.80 12.80 11.48
C LEU A 157 1.74 12.04 12.42
N THR A 158 2.36 12.73 13.39
CA THR A 158 3.28 12.11 14.34
C THR A 158 2.56 11.55 15.58
N GLN A 159 1.23 11.62 15.66
CA GLN A 159 0.44 11.14 16.82
C GLN A 159 0.96 11.65 18.19
N GLY A 160 1.58 12.83 18.23
CA GLY A 160 2.17 13.39 19.45
C GLY A 160 3.45 12.69 19.95
N ASP A 161 4.07 11.79 19.17
CA ASP A 161 5.24 11.05 19.61
C ASP A 161 6.42 11.96 19.97
N SER A 162 7.08 11.61 21.07
CA SER A 162 8.34 12.21 21.51
C SER A 162 9.51 11.62 20.72
N GLN A 163 9.55 11.90 19.41
CA GLN A 163 10.72 11.83 18.51
C GLN A 163 11.19 10.44 18.03
N PRO A 164 11.68 10.32 16.78
CA PRO A 164 12.37 11.36 15.97
C PRO A 164 11.48 12.48 15.39
N LYS A 165 12.00 13.72 15.27
CA LYS A 165 11.27 14.88 14.70
C LYS A 165 11.03 14.55 13.23
N ALA A 166 9.78 14.65 12.78
CA ALA A 166 9.51 14.82 11.36
C ALA A 166 10.25 16.07 10.86
N GLU A 167 10.94 15.97 9.72
CA GLU A 167 11.59 17.11 9.08
C GLU A 167 10.69 17.72 8.00
N ARG A 168 9.87 16.89 7.35
CA ARG A 168 9.01 17.24 6.23
C ARG A 168 7.68 16.51 6.34
N ILE A 169 6.68 16.98 5.60
CA ILE A 169 5.42 16.29 5.38
C ILE A 169 5.31 15.99 3.90
N VAL A 170 4.86 14.78 3.55
CA VAL A 170 4.50 14.45 2.18
C VAL A 170 2.98 14.37 2.11
N ILE A 171 2.38 15.17 1.23
CA ILE A 171 0.94 15.19 0.96
C ILE A 171 0.73 14.61 -0.44
N ILE A 172 -0.21 13.69 -0.57
CA ILE A 172 -0.52 12.98 -1.81
C ILE A 172 -2.00 13.20 -2.14
N GLU A 173 -2.26 13.84 -3.26
CA GLU A 173 -3.58 13.91 -3.87
C GLU A 173 -3.82 12.64 -4.69
N VAL A 174 -4.78 11.84 -4.25
CA VAL A 174 -5.14 10.57 -4.88
C VAL A 174 -5.92 10.85 -6.16
N VAL A 175 -5.45 10.26 -7.26
CA VAL A 175 -6.16 10.25 -8.53
C VAL A 175 -7.06 9.03 -8.61
N SER A 176 -6.52 7.85 -8.29
CA SER A 176 -7.24 6.60 -8.33
C SER A 176 -6.45 5.46 -7.67
N TYR A 177 -7.07 4.30 -7.47
CA TYR A 177 -6.48 3.13 -6.83
C TYR A 177 -6.91 1.82 -7.50
N ASP A 178 -6.25 0.72 -7.18
CA ASP A 178 -6.64 -0.59 -7.70
C ASP A 178 -6.24 -1.73 -6.76
N TRP A 179 -7.15 -2.67 -6.61
CA TRP A 179 -6.93 -3.91 -5.87
C TRP A 179 -6.57 -5.02 -6.84
N ASN A 180 -5.70 -5.94 -6.44
CA ASN A 180 -5.37 -7.08 -7.30
C ASN A 180 -5.78 -8.44 -6.70
N CYS A 181 -5.75 -9.47 -7.56
CA CYS A 181 -5.96 -10.87 -7.20
C CYS A 181 -4.94 -11.42 -6.19
N PRO A 182 -5.39 -12.23 -5.20
CA PRO A 182 -4.53 -12.86 -4.19
C PRO A 182 -3.70 -14.05 -4.69
N LYS A 183 -3.93 -14.57 -5.91
CA LYS A 183 -3.49 -15.90 -6.38
C LYS A 183 -2.00 -16.23 -6.16
N TYR A 184 -1.12 -15.24 -6.25
CA TYR A 184 0.34 -15.44 -6.20
C TYR A 184 1.03 -14.69 -5.05
N ILE A 185 0.29 -14.29 -4.02
CA ILE A 185 0.89 -13.70 -2.83
C ILE A 185 1.10 -14.80 -1.80
N THR A 186 2.36 -15.09 -1.49
CA THR A 186 2.72 -15.99 -0.39
C THR A 186 2.42 -15.30 0.94
N PRO A 187 1.64 -15.93 1.85
CA PRO A 187 1.44 -15.41 3.19
C PRO A 187 2.75 -15.21 3.94
N ARG A 188 2.87 -14.08 4.65
CA ARG A 188 3.97 -13.76 5.55
C ARG A 188 3.37 -13.16 6.82
N TYR A 189 4.03 -13.45 7.93
CA TYR A 189 3.61 -13.02 9.27
C TYR A 189 4.77 -12.27 9.92
N SER A 190 4.45 -11.24 10.68
CA SER A 190 5.40 -10.59 11.57
C SER A 190 5.80 -11.50 12.72
N ILE A 191 6.89 -11.17 13.41
CA ILE A 191 7.31 -11.91 14.61
C ILE A 191 6.21 -11.83 15.68
N ASP A 192 5.64 -10.65 15.91
CA ASP A 192 4.57 -10.45 16.90
C ASP A 192 3.35 -11.34 16.62
N GLU A 193 2.93 -11.45 15.35
CA GLU A 193 1.83 -12.35 14.97
C GLU A 193 2.19 -13.82 15.17
N VAL A 194 3.43 -14.22 14.86
CA VAL A 194 3.88 -15.58 15.11
C VAL A 194 3.89 -15.87 16.60
N GLU A 195 4.39 -14.94 17.42
CA GLU A 195 4.44 -15.06 18.88
C GLU A 195 3.04 -15.17 19.49
N GLU A 196 2.08 -14.38 19.01
CA GLU A 196 0.68 -14.47 19.40
C GLU A 196 0.09 -15.85 19.10
N LEU A 197 0.34 -16.37 17.89
CA LEU A 197 -0.18 -17.68 17.45
C LEU A 197 0.45 -18.85 18.22
N VAL A 198 1.75 -18.79 18.54
CA VAL A 198 2.45 -19.89 19.23
C VAL A 198 2.43 -19.76 20.75
N GLY A 199 2.05 -18.61 21.30
CA GLY A 199 1.99 -18.34 22.74
C GLY A 199 1.21 -19.41 23.52
N PRO A 200 -0.05 -19.72 23.14
CA PRO A 200 -0.83 -20.77 23.79
C PRO A 200 -0.17 -22.16 23.72
N LEU A 201 0.49 -22.48 22.60
CA LEU A 201 1.20 -23.74 22.42
C LEU A 201 2.40 -23.82 23.37
N LYS A 202 3.18 -22.74 23.48
CA LYS A 202 4.32 -22.65 24.41
C LYS A 202 3.87 -22.82 25.85
N SER A 203 2.77 -22.18 26.26
CA SER A 203 2.20 -22.33 27.60
C SER A 203 1.77 -23.77 27.88
N ARG A 204 1.11 -24.43 26.91
CA ARG A 204 0.70 -25.83 27.06
C ARG A 204 1.89 -26.79 27.15
N ILE A 205 2.94 -26.56 26.36
CA ILE A 205 4.17 -27.34 26.44
C ILE A 205 4.80 -27.23 27.83
N ALA A 206 4.92 -26.01 28.37
CA ALA A 206 5.50 -25.80 29.70
C ALA A 206 4.69 -26.50 30.82
N GLU A 207 3.36 -26.48 30.72
CA GLU A 207 2.47 -27.19 31.65
C GLU A 207 2.68 -28.71 31.57
N LEU A 208 2.70 -29.27 30.36
CA LEU A 208 2.90 -30.70 30.14
C LEU A 208 4.28 -31.18 30.61
N GLU A 209 5.33 -30.38 30.36
CA GLU A 209 6.67 -30.68 30.86
C GLU A 209 6.73 -30.65 32.39
N ALA A 210 5.99 -29.75 33.05
CA ALA A 210 5.89 -29.71 34.50
C ALA A 210 5.19 -30.96 35.05
N GLN A 211 4.09 -31.39 34.42
CA GLN A 211 3.38 -32.62 34.79
C GLN A 211 4.27 -33.85 34.63
N LEU A 212 5.01 -33.96 33.52
CA LEU A 212 5.94 -35.07 33.29
C LEU A 212 7.04 -35.13 34.33
N ARG A 213 7.65 -33.99 34.69
CA ARG A 213 8.64 -33.93 35.77
C ARG A 213 8.05 -34.42 37.10
N SER A 214 6.87 -33.93 37.46
CA SER A 214 6.21 -34.33 38.71
C SER A 214 5.77 -35.80 38.79
N ALA A 215 5.64 -36.47 37.64
CA ALA A 215 5.26 -37.89 37.58
C ALA A 215 6.47 -38.83 37.58
N GLN A 216 7.68 -38.29 37.41
CA GLN A 216 8.95 -39.03 37.41
C GLN A 216 9.70 -38.95 38.75
N ASP A 217 9.29 -38.02 39.62
CA ASP A 217 9.71 -37.90 41.03
C ASP A 217 8.81 -38.76 41.94
#